data_AF-A0A7W2TT31-F1
#
_entry.id   AF-A0A7W2TT31-F1
#
_cell.length_a   1.000
_cell.length_b   1.000
_cell.length_c   1.000
_cell.angle_alpha   90.00
_cell.angle_beta   90.00
_cell.angle_gamma   90.00
#
_symmetry.space_group_name_H-M   'P 1'
#
loop_
_entity.id
_entity.type
_entity.pdbx_description
1 polymer ?
#
loop_
_entity_poly.entity_id
_entity_poly.type
_entity_poly.pdbx_seq_one_letter_code
_entity_poly.pdbx_strand_id
1 'polypeptide(L)'
;MRTSKMLYFTILLLVLLSAFLAVWVYDLKEGKDLLSFTISTVSFCIAVLALFITVRTYTSIDSVNNISKMEGNILDNENYVTSLPELINQFKSQDENTLEKEIFDSIEHKLKKESETAVLFADTLQYIIDLIVLFPAVFNASETNKVLYKKRMDTILSEVDRRCEILHSVSKGNSIQITETIKLFKAVVSYQNFVADDNFNIHADLLHVRGPILRNPVTKTIYHNYLGLYYNKKGMHLLRESLNMNSVDILSIDGLELAQKNINTIEPSILEEVSMYLKSAAEQFDKALRISSEDVMWPGFINYNKARTVYFLALLSSTELNWLDILDEAIESRSRLNRLIDEILMIDRSKPDDIVSTHLREFFLYQEELARTVKLNLLLSDNLTRQNNAPILYKGINISDISNEKLADLFVSIQKFSTVSIYQEKIISRLKNNLAVTN
;
A
#
# COMPACT_ATOMS: atom_id res chain seq x y z
N MET A 1 40.80 10.03 8.61
CA MET A 1 42.23 10.07 9.04
C MET A 1 43.22 9.54 7.99
N ARG A 2 42.95 8.48 7.22
CA ARG A 2 43.90 7.88 6.26
C ARG A 2 44.21 8.77 5.03
N THR A 3 43.26 9.59 4.60
CA THR A 3 43.31 10.44 3.40
C THR A 3 44.05 11.76 3.59
N SER A 4 44.00 12.36 4.78
CA SER A 4 44.74 13.59 5.09
C SER A 4 46.25 13.33 5.16
N LYS A 5 46.66 12.15 5.65
CA LYS A 5 48.07 11.70 5.64
C LYS A 5 48.64 11.56 4.22
N MET A 6 47.84 11.10 3.26
CA MET A 6 48.26 11.02 1.85
C MET A 6 48.54 12.41 1.28
N LEU A 7 47.70 13.42 1.55
CA LEU A 7 47.90 14.79 1.06
C LEU A 7 49.18 15.42 1.62
N TYR A 8 49.44 15.28 2.92
CA TYR A 8 50.69 15.74 3.51
C TYR A 8 51.90 14.99 2.96
N PHE A 9 51.75 13.71 2.63
CA PHE A 9 52.81 12.90 2.02
C PHE A 9 53.12 13.34 0.58
N THR A 10 52.12 13.65 -0.25
CA THR A 10 52.36 14.16 -1.61
C THR A 10 53.00 15.55 -1.60
N ILE A 11 52.57 16.42 -0.68
CA ILE A 11 53.20 17.75 -0.49
C ILE A 11 54.65 17.60 -0.05
N LEU A 12 54.92 16.74 0.93
CA LEU A 12 56.27 16.45 1.41
C LEU A 12 57.18 15.95 0.26
N LEU A 13 56.67 15.02 -0.57
CA LEU A 13 57.42 14.45 -1.67
C LEU A 13 57.72 15.48 -2.77
N LEU A 14 56.78 16.37 -3.09
CA LEU A 14 56.99 17.47 -4.03
C LEU A 14 58.01 18.49 -3.52
N VAL A 15 57.97 18.82 -2.23
CA VAL A 15 58.95 19.72 -1.59
C VAL A 15 60.35 19.09 -1.59
N LEU A 16 60.46 17.80 -1.28
CA LEU A 16 61.74 17.07 -1.32
C LEU A 16 62.31 16.98 -2.74
N LEU A 17 61.47 16.70 -3.74
CA LEU A 17 61.87 16.66 -5.15
C LEU A 17 62.36 18.04 -5.62
N SER A 18 61.63 19.10 -5.25
CA SER A 18 61.99 20.51 -5.53
C SER A 18 63.34 20.87 -4.91
N ALA A 19 63.54 20.55 -3.63
CA ALA A 19 64.79 20.82 -2.92
C ALA A 19 65.97 20.04 -3.53
N PHE A 20 65.77 18.78 -3.91
CA PHE A 20 66.78 17.95 -4.56
C PHE A 20 67.20 18.53 -5.92
N LEU A 21 66.23 18.90 -6.75
CA LEU A 21 66.49 19.51 -8.06
C LEU A 21 67.18 20.88 -7.93
N ALA A 22 66.83 21.68 -6.92
CA ALA A 22 67.46 22.97 -6.65
C ALA A 22 68.95 22.83 -6.27
N VAL A 23 69.28 21.84 -5.43
CA VAL A 23 70.68 21.52 -5.08
C VAL A 23 71.46 21.04 -6.30
N TRP A 24 70.85 20.19 -7.13
CA TRP A 24 71.48 19.68 -8.34
C TRP A 24 71.79 20.79 -9.37
N VAL A 25 70.88 21.76 -9.55
CA VAL A 25 71.10 22.91 -10.44
C VAL A 25 72.11 23.91 -9.86
N TYR A 26 72.18 24.05 -8.54
CA TYR A 26 73.21 24.87 -7.88
C TYR A 26 74.63 24.35 -8.14
N ASP A 27 74.82 23.03 -8.10
CA ASP A 27 76.12 22.38 -8.36
C ASP A 27 76.59 22.53 -9.83
N LEU A 28 75.66 22.78 -10.78
CA LEU A 28 75.97 23.01 -12.19
C LEU A 28 76.54 24.42 -12.50
N LYS A 29 76.65 25.31 -11.50
CA LYS A 29 77.28 26.66 -11.59
C LYS A 29 76.69 27.62 -12.64
N GLU A 30 75.49 27.39 -13.14
CA GLU A 30 74.76 28.33 -14.01
C GLU A 30 73.88 29.30 -13.18
N GLY A 31 74.53 30.23 -12.48
CA GLY A 31 73.90 31.10 -11.48
C GLY A 31 72.78 32.03 -11.97
N LYS A 32 72.57 32.17 -13.29
CA LYS A 32 71.50 33.02 -13.86
C LYS A 32 70.18 32.26 -14.06
N ASP A 33 70.21 30.93 -14.17
CA ASP A 33 69.04 30.08 -14.40
C ASP A 33 68.43 29.50 -13.11
N LEU A 34 69.15 29.57 -11.98
CA LEU A 34 68.67 29.02 -10.70
C LEU A 34 67.36 29.66 -10.21
N LEU A 35 67.21 30.98 -10.36
CA LEU A 35 66.02 31.70 -9.92
C LEU A 35 64.81 31.42 -10.82
N SER A 36 65.02 31.41 -12.13
CA SER A 36 64.00 31.01 -13.13
C SER A 36 63.56 29.55 -12.93
N PHE A 37 64.51 28.66 -12.67
CA PHE A 37 64.27 27.26 -12.38
C PHE A 37 63.50 27.05 -11.07
N THR A 38 63.88 27.77 -10.01
CA THR A 38 63.20 27.72 -8.71
C THR A 38 61.75 28.22 -8.83
N ILE A 39 61.54 29.35 -9.51
CA ILE A 39 60.19 29.87 -9.80
C ILE A 39 59.39 28.84 -10.60
N SER A 40 59.95 28.27 -11.66
CA SER A 40 59.28 27.27 -12.49
C SER A 40 58.89 26.01 -11.70
N THR A 41 59.78 25.53 -10.84
CA THR A 41 59.54 24.34 -10.00
C THR A 41 58.47 24.59 -8.95
N VAL A 42 58.50 25.74 -8.29
CA VAL A 42 57.47 26.14 -7.31
C VAL A 42 56.12 26.34 -8.01
N SER A 43 56.09 27.03 -9.16
CA SER A 43 54.88 27.18 -9.98
C SER A 43 54.31 25.83 -10.43
N PHE A 44 55.16 24.89 -10.83
CA PHE A 44 54.75 23.53 -11.17
C PHE A 44 54.14 22.80 -9.95
N CYS A 45 54.75 22.90 -8.77
CA CYS A 45 54.20 22.30 -7.55
C CYS A 45 52.83 22.89 -7.18
N ILE A 46 52.67 24.21 -7.31
CA ILE A 46 51.39 24.89 -7.09
C ILE A 46 50.34 24.40 -8.10
N ALA A 47 50.70 24.26 -9.37
CA ALA A 47 49.81 23.77 -10.42
C ALA A 47 49.37 22.31 -10.17
N VAL A 48 50.28 21.44 -9.75
CA VAL A 48 49.96 20.04 -9.40
C VAL A 48 49.04 19.98 -8.18
N LEU A 49 49.29 20.79 -7.15
CA LEU A 49 48.42 20.87 -5.98
C LEU A 49 47.02 21.36 -6.36
N ALA A 50 46.94 22.40 -7.19
CA ALA A 50 45.68 22.92 -7.71
C ALA A 50 44.93 21.87 -8.53
N LEU A 51 45.62 21.14 -9.43
CA LEU A 51 45.02 20.03 -10.19
C LEU A 51 44.48 18.93 -9.26
N PHE A 52 45.24 18.56 -8.23
CA PHE A 52 44.80 17.55 -7.26
C PHE A 52 43.54 18.00 -6.51
N ILE A 53 43.51 19.24 -6.02
CA ILE A 53 42.32 19.82 -5.35
C ILE A 53 41.14 19.84 -6.32
N THR A 54 41.35 20.23 -7.58
CA THR A 54 40.30 20.25 -8.61
C THR A 54 39.76 18.85 -8.90
N VAL A 55 40.63 17.84 -9.09
CA VAL A 55 40.21 16.44 -9.30
C VAL A 55 39.44 15.91 -8.09
N ARG A 56 39.89 16.22 -6.87
CA ARG A 56 39.17 15.87 -5.62
C ARG A 56 37.80 16.53 -5.54
N THR A 57 37.74 17.82 -5.86
CA THR A 57 36.50 18.59 -5.85
C THR A 57 35.54 18.04 -6.90
N TYR A 58 36.02 17.79 -8.11
CA TYR A 58 35.25 17.19 -9.19
C TYR A 58 34.72 15.81 -8.83
N THR A 59 35.58 14.90 -8.35
CA THR A 59 35.16 13.54 -7.91
C THR A 59 34.20 13.57 -6.72
N SER A 60 34.35 14.53 -5.80
CA SER A 60 33.40 14.73 -4.70
C SER A 60 32.05 15.23 -5.21
N ILE A 61 32.04 16.18 -6.13
CA ILE A 61 30.80 16.69 -6.75
C ILE A 61 30.14 15.57 -7.56
N ASP A 62 30.90 14.82 -8.35
CA ASP A 62 30.38 13.73 -9.18
C ASP A 62 29.82 12.57 -8.34
N SER A 63 30.49 12.20 -7.25
CA SER A 63 29.97 11.22 -6.29
C SER A 63 28.68 11.70 -5.63
N VAL A 64 28.61 12.97 -5.21
CA VAL A 64 27.38 13.57 -4.66
C VAL A 64 26.28 13.58 -5.72
N ASN A 65 26.62 13.92 -6.96
CA ASN A 65 25.67 13.96 -8.08
C ASN A 65 25.12 12.57 -8.41
N ASN A 66 25.95 11.53 -8.45
CA ASN A 66 25.50 10.15 -8.66
C ASN A 66 24.59 9.63 -7.54
N ILE A 67 24.83 10.04 -6.29
CA ILE A 67 23.97 9.67 -5.14
C ILE A 67 22.64 10.44 -5.18
N SER A 68 22.68 11.72 -5.57
CA SER A 68 21.53 12.65 -5.56
C SER A 68 20.71 12.69 -6.85
N LYS A 69 21.23 12.14 -7.96
CA LYS A 69 20.55 12.12 -9.25
C LYS A 69 19.19 11.45 -9.07
N MET A 70 18.15 12.11 -9.59
CA MET A 70 16.75 11.66 -9.54
C MET A 70 16.06 11.69 -10.91
N GLU A 71 16.83 11.79 -11.98
CA GLU A 71 16.33 11.67 -13.35
C GLU A 71 15.82 10.24 -13.60
N GLY A 72 14.58 10.10 -14.07
CA GLY A 72 13.93 8.79 -14.23
C GLY A 72 13.30 8.20 -12.97
N ASN A 73 13.07 9.00 -11.93
CA ASN A 73 12.42 8.57 -10.68
C ASN A 73 11.01 7.98 -10.91
N ILE A 74 10.79 6.76 -10.44
CA ILE A 74 9.51 6.04 -10.58
C ILE A 74 8.35 6.72 -9.85
N LEU A 75 8.62 7.48 -8.78
CA LEU A 75 7.60 8.22 -8.02
C LEU A 75 7.03 9.43 -8.81
N ASP A 76 7.75 9.87 -9.84
CA ASP A 76 7.31 10.93 -10.76
C ASP A 76 6.69 10.36 -12.05
N ASN A 77 6.68 9.04 -12.25
CA ASN A 77 6.11 8.42 -13.43
C ASN A 77 4.58 8.41 -13.38
N GLU A 78 3.96 9.23 -14.23
CA GLU A 78 2.50 9.38 -14.32
C GLU A 78 1.79 8.20 -15.00
N ASN A 79 2.55 7.29 -15.62
CA ASN A 79 2.02 6.10 -16.31
C ASN A 79 2.34 4.79 -15.56
N TYR A 80 2.75 4.89 -14.28
CA TYR A 80 3.08 3.71 -13.49
C TYR A 80 1.85 2.90 -13.11
N VAL A 81 1.93 1.58 -13.27
CA VAL A 81 0.90 0.61 -12.87
C VAL A 81 1.57 -0.56 -12.15
N THR A 82 0.94 -1.06 -11.09
CA THR A 82 1.44 -2.23 -10.36
C THR A 82 1.24 -3.50 -11.20
N SER A 83 2.31 -4.24 -11.46
CA SER A 83 2.23 -5.53 -12.16
C SER A 83 1.79 -6.64 -11.19
N LEU A 84 0.48 -6.83 -11.04
CA LEU A 84 -0.04 -7.94 -10.23
C LEU A 84 0.50 -9.32 -10.68
N PRO A 85 0.62 -9.64 -11.99
CA PRO A 85 1.18 -10.92 -12.41
C PRO A 85 2.58 -11.17 -11.86
N GLU A 86 3.42 -10.15 -11.79
CA GLU A 86 4.76 -10.26 -11.21
C GLU A 86 4.71 -10.55 -9.71
N LEU A 87 3.84 -9.86 -8.97
CA LEU A 87 3.67 -10.09 -7.53
C LEU A 87 3.18 -11.51 -7.23
N ILE A 88 2.16 -11.99 -7.95
CA ILE A 88 1.62 -13.34 -7.78
C ILE A 88 2.65 -14.40 -8.16
N ASN A 89 3.44 -14.15 -9.21
CA ASN A 89 4.49 -15.07 -9.61
C ASN A 89 5.68 -15.07 -8.63
N GLN A 90 5.98 -13.94 -8.00
CA GLN A 90 7.04 -13.81 -7.00
C GLN A 90 6.69 -14.51 -5.69
N PHE A 91 5.45 -14.38 -5.21
CA PHE A 91 5.02 -14.86 -3.90
C PHE A 91 4.05 -16.04 -4.01
N LYS A 92 4.59 -17.26 -4.15
CA LYS A 92 3.82 -18.51 -4.31
C LYS A 92 3.70 -19.34 -3.04
N SER A 93 3.91 -18.72 -1.88
CA SER A 93 3.79 -19.38 -0.58
C SER A 93 2.41 -20.01 -0.35
N GLN A 94 2.39 -21.20 0.26
CA GLN A 94 1.17 -21.95 0.58
C GLN A 94 0.56 -21.54 1.93
N ASP A 95 1.36 -20.97 2.82
CA ASP A 95 0.97 -20.54 4.15
C ASP A 95 1.30 -19.07 4.43
N GLU A 96 0.55 -18.48 5.36
CA GLU A 96 0.65 -17.09 5.78
C GLU A 96 1.99 -16.72 6.41
N ASN A 97 2.62 -17.65 7.15
CA ASN A 97 3.88 -17.39 7.86
C ASN A 97 5.05 -17.34 6.90
N THR A 98 5.10 -18.26 5.92
CA THR A 98 6.09 -18.24 4.85
C THR A 98 5.89 -17.02 3.96
N LEU A 99 4.64 -16.68 3.61
CA LEU A 99 4.34 -15.48 2.84
C LEU A 99 4.77 -14.20 3.58
N GLU A 100 4.47 -14.08 4.87
CA GLU A 100 4.96 -12.98 5.72
C GLU A 100 6.47 -12.88 5.61
N LYS A 101 7.16 -13.99 5.84
CA LYS A 101 8.61 -14.02 5.82
C LYS A 101 9.18 -13.58 4.47
N GLU A 102 8.66 -14.10 3.36
CA GLU A 102 9.11 -13.74 2.01
C GLU A 102 8.90 -12.25 1.70
N ILE A 103 7.73 -11.70 2.03
CA ILE A 103 7.41 -10.28 1.81
C ILE A 103 8.36 -9.39 2.61
N PHE A 104 8.48 -9.64 3.91
CA PHE A 104 9.32 -8.81 4.77
C PHE A 104 10.82 -8.97 4.44
N ASP A 105 11.29 -10.19 4.19
CA ASP A 105 12.70 -10.43 3.80
C ASP A 105 13.03 -9.72 2.48
N SER A 106 12.10 -9.70 1.52
CA SER A 106 12.24 -8.96 0.26
C SER A 106 12.37 -7.44 0.50
N ILE A 107 11.48 -6.85 1.30
CA ILE A 107 11.52 -5.42 1.64
C ILE A 107 12.82 -5.07 2.36
N GLU A 108 13.18 -5.87 3.38
CA GLU A 108 14.39 -5.66 4.16
C GLU A 108 15.66 -5.78 3.29
N HIS A 109 15.69 -6.72 2.34
CA HIS A 109 16.79 -6.86 1.41
C HIS A 109 16.96 -5.61 0.56
N LYS A 110 15.87 -5.13 -0.06
CA LYS A 110 15.89 -3.94 -0.92
C LYS A 110 16.31 -2.68 -0.16
N LEU A 111 15.78 -2.45 1.04
CA LEU A 111 16.18 -1.31 1.89
C LEU A 111 17.66 -1.37 2.30
N LYS A 112 18.19 -2.57 2.58
CA LYS A 112 19.58 -2.72 3.04
C LYS A 112 20.59 -2.69 1.89
N LYS A 113 20.25 -3.25 0.73
CA LYS A 113 21.19 -3.55 -0.38
C LYS A 113 20.92 -2.77 -1.66
N GLU A 114 19.69 -2.33 -1.91
CA GLU A 114 19.25 -1.73 -3.18
C GLU A 114 18.69 -0.31 -2.96
N SER A 115 19.22 0.44 -1.99
CA SER A 115 18.74 1.79 -1.63
C SER A 115 19.90 2.75 -1.35
N GLU A 116 20.99 2.62 -2.11
CA GLU A 116 22.19 3.45 -1.92
C GLU A 116 22.09 4.85 -2.55
N THR A 117 21.34 4.97 -3.65
CA THR A 117 21.08 6.25 -4.34
C THR A 117 19.63 6.67 -4.15
N ALA A 118 19.34 7.95 -4.37
CA ALA A 118 17.99 8.48 -4.23
C ALA A 118 16.97 7.80 -5.18
N VAL A 119 17.36 7.49 -6.42
CA VAL A 119 16.50 6.77 -7.39
C VAL A 119 16.21 5.36 -6.89
N LEU A 120 17.23 4.60 -6.51
CA LEU A 120 17.05 3.23 -6.03
C LEU A 120 16.22 3.15 -4.74
N PHE A 121 16.37 4.15 -3.86
CA PHE A 121 15.52 4.28 -2.69
C PHE A 121 14.06 4.60 -3.07
N ALA A 122 13.85 5.47 -4.05
CA ALA A 122 12.50 5.75 -4.57
C ALA A 122 11.86 4.51 -5.20
N ASP A 123 12.62 3.70 -5.93
CA ASP A 123 12.18 2.40 -6.46
C ASP A 123 11.81 1.43 -5.34
N THR A 124 12.62 1.39 -4.28
CA THR A 124 12.33 0.57 -3.10
C THR A 124 11.06 1.04 -2.38
N LEU A 125 10.85 2.35 -2.26
CA LEU A 125 9.60 2.90 -1.70
C LEU A 125 8.40 2.53 -2.56
N GLN A 126 8.49 2.68 -3.89
CA GLN A 126 7.41 2.28 -4.79
C GLN A 126 7.11 0.78 -4.69
N TYR A 127 8.14 -0.07 -4.60
CA TYR A 127 7.97 -1.50 -4.38
C TYR A 127 7.22 -1.80 -3.07
N ILE A 128 7.58 -1.13 -1.97
CA ILE A 128 6.85 -1.26 -0.69
C ILE A 128 5.39 -0.83 -0.86
N ILE A 129 5.13 0.26 -1.59
CA ILE A 129 3.78 0.75 -1.89
C ILE A 129 2.98 -0.30 -2.69
N ASP A 130 3.59 -0.95 -3.68
CA ASP A 130 2.94 -2.00 -4.48
C ASP A 130 2.55 -3.21 -3.62
N LEU A 131 3.35 -3.53 -2.60
CA LEU A 131 3.09 -4.63 -1.67
C LEU A 131 1.96 -4.34 -0.65
N ILE A 132 1.50 -3.10 -0.51
CA ILE A 132 0.44 -2.72 0.45
C ILE A 132 -0.82 -3.56 0.25
N VAL A 133 -1.15 -3.92 -1.00
CA VAL A 133 -2.33 -4.74 -1.31
C VAL A 133 -2.25 -6.17 -0.77
N LEU A 134 -1.03 -6.69 -0.55
CA LEU A 134 -0.79 -8.04 -0.05
C LEU A 134 -0.75 -8.10 1.48
N PHE A 135 -0.49 -6.99 2.17
CA PHE A 135 -0.41 -6.95 3.63
C PHE A 135 -1.67 -7.47 4.34
N PRO A 136 -2.90 -7.15 3.89
CA PRO A 136 -4.10 -7.74 4.47
C PRO A 136 -4.17 -9.27 4.37
N ALA A 137 -3.53 -9.89 3.36
CA ALA A 137 -3.50 -11.34 3.20
C ALA A 137 -2.68 -12.02 4.30
N VAL A 138 -1.64 -11.34 4.79
CA VAL A 138 -0.81 -11.80 5.90
C VAL A 138 -1.43 -11.40 7.23
N PHE A 139 -1.81 -10.13 7.37
CA PHE A 139 -2.20 -9.56 8.64
C PHE A 139 -3.55 -10.08 9.17
N ASN A 140 -4.51 -10.35 8.28
CA ASN A 140 -5.85 -10.80 8.66
C ASN A 140 -5.98 -12.33 8.72
N ALA A 141 -4.91 -13.09 8.45
CA ALA A 141 -4.95 -14.54 8.57
C ALA A 141 -5.04 -14.97 10.05
N SER A 142 -5.67 -16.12 10.29
CA SER A 142 -6.00 -16.59 11.65
C SER A 142 -4.78 -16.91 12.51
N GLU A 143 -3.69 -17.39 11.91
CA GLU A 143 -2.51 -17.87 12.66
C GLU A 143 -1.38 -16.83 12.76
N THR A 144 -1.58 -15.62 12.23
CA THR A 144 -0.52 -14.61 12.17
C THR A 144 -0.16 -14.07 13.56
N ASN A 145 1.14 -14.05 13.86
CA ASN A 145 1.66 -13.43 15.08
C ASN A 145 1.70 -11.90 14.93
N LYS A 146 0.59 -11.24 15.28
CA LYS A 146 0.42 -9.78 15.20
C LYS A 146 1.52 -8.99 15.94
N VAL A 147 2.06 -9.51 17.04
CA VAL A 147 3.12 -8.82 17.80
C VAL A 147 4.43 -8.83 17.01
N LEU A 148 4.79 -9.97 16.42
CA LEU A 148 5.98 -10.10 15.59
C LEU A 148 5.86 -9.25 14.32
N TYR A 149 4.70 -9.31 13.65
CA TYR A 149 4.40 -8.49 12.47
C TYR A 149 4.61 -6.99 12.76
N LYS A 150 3.99 -6.48 13.83
CA LYS A 150 4.13 -5.06 14.24
C LYS A 150 5.60 -4.69 14.46
N LYS A 151 6.35 -5.52 15.19
CA LYS A 151 7.78 -5.31 15.45
C LYS A 151 8.63 -5.26 14.18
N ARG A 152 8.38 -6.16 13.22
CA ARG A 152 9.09 -6.15 11.92
C ARG A 152 8.74 -4.90 11.11
N MET A 153 7.47 -4.52 11.10
CA MET A 153 7.02 -3.31 10.41
C MET A 153 7.65 -2.04 10.99
N ASP A 154 7.71 -1.91 12.32
CA ASP A 154 8.38 -0.79 12.99
C ASP A 154 9.88 -0.71 12.64
N THR A 155 10.52 -1.88 12.48
CA THR A 155 11.92 -1.97 12.04
C THR A 155 12.09 -1.46 10.61
N ILE A 156 11.17 -1.83 9.70
CA ILE A 156 11.14 -1.32 8.32
C ILE A 156 10.95 0.20 8.31
N LEU A 157 9.98 0.71 9.07
CA LEU A 157 9.70 2.16 9.16
C LEU A 157 10.92 2.94 9.67
N SER A 158 11.59 2.41 10.70
CA SER A 158 12.81 3.02 11.26
C SER A 158 13.95 3.05 10.24
N GLU A 159 14.12 1.98 9.46
CA GLU A 159 15.15 1.92 8.40
C GLU A 159 14.83 2.86 7.24
N VAL A 160 13.55 2.97 6.85
CA VAL A 160 13.09 3.93 5.84
C VAL A 160 13.41 5.36 6.25
N ASP A 161 13.12 5.73 7.50
CA ASP A 161 13.46 7.07 8.03
C ASP A 161 14.97 7.32 8.03
N ARG A 162 15.75 6.34 8.52
CA ARG A 162 17.22 6.44 8.53
C ARG A 162 17.79 6.66 7.13
N ARG A 163 17.28 5.95 6.12
CA ARG A 163 17.71 6.11 4.72
C ARG A 163 17.30 7.47 4.14
N CYS A 164 16.10 7.92 4.46
CA CYS A 164 15.59 9.22 4.06
C CYS A 164 16.50 10.35 4.61
N GLU A 165 16.86 10.32 5.89
CA GLU A 165 17.76 11.31 6.51
C GLU A 165 19.13 11.39 5.82
N ILE A 166 19.72 10.23 5.51
CA ILE A 166 21.00 10.17 4.79
C ILE A 166 20.87 10.85 3.42
N LEU A 167 19.80 10.58 2.67
CA LEU A 167 19.62 11.11 1.31
C LEU A 167 19.20 12.59 1.27
N HIS A 168 18.36 13.05 2.20
CA HIS A 168 17.99 14.48 2.33
C HIS A 168 19.18 15.38 2.59
N SER A 169 20.19 14.88 3.30
CA SER A 169 21.44 15.62 3.52
C SER A 169 22.20 15.91 2.22
N VAL A 170 21.86 15.20 1.13
CA VAL A 170 22.56 15.22 -0.17
C VAL A 170 21.72 15.90 -1.27
N SER A 171 20.38 15.88 -1.23
CA SER A 171 19.50 16.43 -2.29
C SER A 171 18.16 16.96 -1.77
N LYS A 172 17.77 18.20 -2.13
CA LYS A 172 16.50 18.84 -1.71
C LYS A 172 15.37 18.83 -2.75
N GLY A 173 15.68 18.73 -4.05
CA GLY A 173 14.71 19.03 -5.12
C GLY A 173 13.57 18.02 -5.28
N ASN A 174 13.87 16.73 -5.17
CA ASN A 174 12.90 15.63 -5.34
C ASN A 174 12.57 14.90 -4.03
N SER A 175 13.08 15.42 -2.91
CA SER A 175 12.85 14.83 -1.61
C SER A 175 11.41 14.96 -1.12
N ILE A 176 10.61 15.84 -1.73
CA ILE A 176 9.19 16.02 -1.42
C ILE A 176 8.39 14.77 -1.77
N GLN A 177 8.55 14.18 -2.97
CA GLN A 177 7.83 12.96 -3.35
C GLN A 177 8.18 11.82 -2.39
N ILE A 178 9.47 11.59 -2.15
CA ILE A 178 9.95 10.60 -1.18
C ILE A 178 9.33 10.84 0.20
N THR A 179 9.34 12.07 0.69
CA THR A 179 8.78 12.42 2.01
C THR A 179 7.28 12.17 2.09
N GLU A 180 6.52 12.57 1.08
CA GLU A 180 5.07 12.34 1.05
C GLU A 180 4.72 10.86 0.86
N THR A 181 5.50 10.10 0.09
CA THR A 181 5.36 8.64 -0.05
C THR A 181 5.67 7.93 1.26
N ILE A 182 6.69 8.33 2.01
CA ILE A 182 7.00 7.78 3.34
C ILE A 182 5.87 8.08 4.33
N LYS A 183 5.35 9.31 4.33
CA LYS A 183 4.18 9.66 5.16
C LYS A 183 2.97 8.81 4.79
N LEU A 184 2.71 8.61 3.50
CA LEU A 184 1.63 7.74 3.01
C LEU A 184 1.82 6.32 3.53
N PHE A 185 3.02 5.75 3.41
CA PHE A 185 3.32 4.41 3.89
C PHE A 185 3.08 4.27 5.40
N LYS A 186 3.59 5.22 6.20
CA LYS A 186 3.35 5.28 7.66
C LYS A 186 1.87 5.37 7.99
N ALA A 187 1.12 6.21 7.27
CA ALA A 187 -0.29 6.42 7.49
C ALA A 187 -1.12 5.15 7.15
N VAL A 188 -0.72 4.41 6.11
CA VAL A 188 -1.30 3.10 5.77
C VAL A 188 -1.03 2.06 6.86
N VAL A 189 0.20 1.96 7.35
CA VAL A 189 0.56 1.04 8.44
C VAL A 189 -0.20 1.39 9.73
N SER A 190 -0.28 2.68 10.07
CA SER A 190 -1.06 3.19 11.20
C SER A 190 -2.53 2.79 11.09
N TYR A 191 -3.13 2.94 9.90
CA TYR A 191 -4.50 2.49 9.63
C TYR A 191 -4.67 0.98 9.80
N GLN A 192 -3.73 0.16 9.30
CA GLN A 192 -3.81 -1.30 9.43
C GLN A 192 -3.73 -1.76 10.90
N ASN A 193 -2.80 -1.19 11.67
CA ASN A 193 -2.68 -1.46 13.10
C ASN A 193 -3.96 -1.04 13.85
N PHE A 194 -4.51 0.13 13.50
CA PHE A 194 -5.77 0.62 14.04
C PHE A 194 -6.95 -0.32 13.75
N VAL A 195 -7.05 -0.87 12.54
CA VAL A 195 -8.10 -1.85 12.21
C VAL A 195 -8.00 -3.10 13.08
N ALA A 196 -6.81 -3.45 13.55
CA ALA A 196 -6.56 -4.65 14.34
C ALA A 196 -6.89 -4.50 15.83
N ASP A 197 -6.69 -3.31 16.39
CA ASP A 197 -6.74 -3.04 17.82
C ASP A 197 -8.11 -2.52 18.27
N ASP A 198 -9.07 -2.37 17.35
CA ASP A 198 -10.44 -1.84 17.58
C ASP A 198 -10.48 -0.52 18.38
N ASN A 199 -9.39 0.23 18.39
CA ASN A 199 -9.23 1.43 19.18
C ASN A 199 -9.54 2.67 18.33
N PHE A 200 -10.73 3.24 18.50
CA PHE A 200 -11.30 4.29 17.65
C PHE A 200 -10.69 5.70 17.80
N ASN A 201 -9.57 5.85 18.52
CA ASN A 201 -8.82 7.10 18.57
C ASN A 201 -8.05 7.29 17.25
N ILE A 202 -8.76 7.76 16.23
CA ILE A 202 -8.27 7.90 14.88
C ILE A 202 -7.17 9.00 14.85
N HIS A 203 -5.91 8.59 14.76
CA HIS A 203 -4.81 9.52 14.47
C HIS A 203 -4.92 10.01 13.01
N ALA A 204 -4.78 11.32 12.84
CA ALA A 204 -4.96 12.05 11.59
C ALA A 204 -3.78 11.90 10.60
N ASP A 205 -3.00 10.82 10.69
CA ASP A 205 -1.75 10.65 9.93
C ASP A 205 -1.97 10.75 8.42
N LEU A 206 -3.07 10.19 7.93
CA LEU A 206 -3.49 10.29 6.52
C LEU A 206 -3.80 11.75 6.10
N LEU A 207 -4.29 12.60 7.01
CA LEU A 207 -4.57 14.01 6.74
C LEU A 207 -3.30 14.86 6.65
N HIS A 208 -2.16 14.36 7.15
CA HIS A 208 -0.86 15.02 7.06
C HIS A 208 -0.12 14.74 5.74
N VAL A 209 -0.64 13.82 4.92
CA VAL A 209 -0.12 13.51 3.59
C VAL A 209 -0.68 14.53 2.58
N ARG A 210 0.20 15.20 1.84
CA ARG A 210 -0.20 16.14 0.78
C ARG A 210 -0.51 15.38 -0.52
N GLY A 211 -1.63 14.68 -0.55
CA GLY A 211 -2.06 13.84 -1.67
C GLY A 211 -1.95 14.46 -3.07
N PRO A 212 -2.36 15.74 -3.30
CA PRO A 212 -2.25 16.38 -4.61
C PRO A 212 -0.81 16.54 -5.16
N ILE A 213 0.20 16.42 -4.30
CA ILE A 213 1.61 16.51 -4.70
C ILE A 213 2.09 15.20 -5.30
N LEU A 214 1.57 14.05 -4.86
CA LEU A 214 1.92 12.74 -5.40
C LEU A 214 1.69 12.78 -6.91
N ARG A 215 2.61 12.25 -7.73
CA ARG A 215 2.47 12.20 -9.19
C ARG A 215 2.08 10.82 -9.69
N ASN A 216 2.75 9.79 -9.17
CA ASN A 216 2.52 8.39 -9.49
C ASN A 216 1.05 7.96 -9.22
N PRO A 217 0.34 7.38 -10.21
CA PRO A 217 -1.06 6.98 -10.07
C PRO A 217 -1.34 5.97 -8.96
N VAL A 218 -0.43 5.02 -8.74
CA VAL A 218 -0.59 4.00 -7.68
C VAL A 218 -0.55 4.66 -6.30
N THR A 219 0.42 5.54 -6.05
CA THR A 219 0.50 6.27 -4.77
C THR A 219 -0.74 7.16 -4.53
N LYS A 220 -1.23 7.83 -5.58
CA LYS A 220 -2.47 8.64 -5.50
C LYS A 220 -3.70 7.78 -5.22
N THR A 221 -3.82 6.64 -5.90
CA THR A 221 -4.91 5.67 -5.71
C THR A 221 -4.94 5.19 -4.27
N ILE A 222 -3.78 4.79 -3.72
CA ILE A 222 -3.65 4.33 -2.33
C ILE A 222 -4.01 5.46 -1.36
N TYR A 223 -3.51 6.67 -1.57
CA TYR A 223 -3.85 7.82 -0.73
C TYR A 223 -5.37 8.06 -0.69
N HIS A 224 -6.03 8.17 -1.85
CA HIS A 224 -7.47 8.42 -1.90
C HIS A 224 -8.29 7.24 -1.38
N ASN A 225 -7.89 6.00 -1.65
CA ASN A 225 -8.57 4.82 -1.12
C ASN A 225 -8.48 4.76 0.42
N TYR A 226 -7.28 4.92 1.00
CA TYR A 226 -7.11 4.90 2.45
C TYR A 226 -7.74 6.11 3.14
N LEU A 227 -7.75 7.29 2.50
CA LEU A 227 -8.49 8.44 3.02
C LEU A 227 -10.01 8.21 2.99
N GLY A 228 -10.53 7.54 1.94
CA GLY A 228 -11.92 7.11 1.90
C GLY A 228 -12.25 6.11 3.01
N LEU A 229 -11.37 5.12 3.24
CA LEU A 229 -11.49 4.16 4.33
C LEU A 229 -11.44 4.81 5.72
N TYR A 230 -10.61 5.84 5.90
CA TYR A 230 -10.53 6.65 7.12
C TYR A 230 -11.88 7.33 7.42
N TYR A 231 -12.44 8.04 6.45
CA TYR A 231 -13.72 8.73 6.63
C TYR A 231 -14.87 7.75 6.82
N ASN A 232 -14.88 6.65 6.05
CA ASN A 232 -15.86 5.58 6.21
C ASN A 232 -15.82 5.03 7.64
N LYS A 233 -14.64 4.67 8.14
CA LYS A 233 -14.51 4.08 9.47
C LYS A 233 -14.92 5.06 10.58
N LYS A 234 -14.62 6.36 10.43
CA LYS A 234 -15.10 7.40 11.36
C LYS A 234 -16.63 7.53 11.36
N GLY A 235 -17.25 7.61 10.19
CA GLY A 235 -18.71 7.68 10.06
C GLY A 235 -19.39 6.42 10.59
N MET A 236 -18.87 5.23 10.26
CA MET A 236 -19.40 3.96 10.72
C MET A 236 -19.27 3.77 12.24
N HIS A 237 -18.21 4.28 12.86
CA HIS A 237 -18.04 4.24 14.31
C HIS A 237 -19.11 5.07 15.02
N LEU A 238 -19.28 6.34 14.63
CA LEU A 238 -20.31 7.22 15.17
C LEU A 238 -21.72 6.64 14.98
N LEU A 239 -21.98 6.03 13.83
CA LEU A 239 -23.24 5.34 13.54
C LEU A 239 -23.47 4.16 14.49
N ARG A 240 -22.46 3.31 14.71
CA ARG A 240 -22.55 2.16 15.61
C ARG A 240 -22.77 2.57 17.06
N GLU A 241 -22.06 3.59 17.55
CA GLU A 241 -22.24 4.12 18.89
C GLU A 241 -23.67 4.65 19.09
N SER A 242 -24.16 5.42 18.12
CA SER A 242 -25.52 5.98 18.16
C SER A 242 -26.62 4.92 18.13
N LEU A 243 -26.37 3.80 17.47
CA LEU A 243 -27.29 2.66 17.39
C LEU A 243 -27.15 1.68 18.58
N ASN A 244 -26.25 1.95 19.52
CA ASN A 244 -25.87 1.05 20.63
C ASN A 244 -25.50 -0.36 20.13
N MET A 245 -24.84 -0.42 18.98
CA MET A 245 -24.35 -1.65 18.37
C MET A 245 -23.02 -2.03 19.02
N ASN A 246 -23.09 -2.71 20.17
CA ASN A 246 -21.96 -3.21 20.93
C ASN A 246 -21.03 -4.13 20.07
N SER A 247 -21.02 -5.43 20.34
CA SER A 247 -20.25 -6.43 19.59
C SER A 247 -20.94 -6.89 18.30
N VAL A 248 -22.13 -6.38 17.98
CA VAL A 248 -22.88 -6.77 16.78
C VAL A 248 -22.18 -6.22 15.54
N ASP A 249 -21.89 -7.10 14.59
CA ASP A 249 -21.36 -6.71 13.29
C ASP A 249 -22.44 -6.02 12.46
N ILE A 250 -22.20 -4.76 12.12
CA ILE A 250 -23.13 -3.91 11.37
C ILE A 250 -23.38 -4.40 9.94
N LEU A 251 -22.52 -5.25 9.37
CA LEU A 251 -22.70 -5.84 8.03
C LEU A 251 -23.32 -7.25 8.07
N SER A 252 -23.57 -7.79 9.26
CA SER A 252 -24.37 -9.01 9.42
C SER A 252 -25.86 -8.70 9.24
N ILE A 253 -26.66 -9.71 8.88
CA ILE A 253 -28.13 -9.55 8.72
C ILE A 253 -28.75 -8.89 9.96
N ASP A 254 -28.43 -9.39 11.16
CA ASP A 254 -28.97 -8.86 12.42
C ASP A 254 -28.56 -7.40 12.66
N GLY A 255 -27.31 -7.05 12.32
CA GLY A 255 -26.79 -5.68 12.44
C GLY A 255 -27.49 -4.73 11.49
N LEU A 256 -27.69 -5.14 10.23
CA LEU A 256 -28.37 -4.35 9.21
C LEU A 256 -29.85 -4.13 9.58
N GLU A 257 -30.55 -5.17 10.04
CA GLU A 257 -31.93 -5.06 10.52
C GLU A 257 -32.04 -4.09 11.72
N LEU A 258 -31.08 -4.15 12.65
CA LEU A 258 -31.04 -3.22 13.79
C LEU A 258 -30.77 -1.77 13.33
N ALA A 259 -29.86 -1.56 12.39
CA ALA A 259 -29.60 -0.24 11.82
C ALA A 259 -30.87 0.33 11.19
N GLN A 260 -31.54 -0.44 10.33
CA GLN A 260 -32.75 0.01 9.64
C GLN A 260 -33.88 0.37 10.61
N LYS A 261 -34.07 -0.43 11.67
CA LYS A 261 -35.12 -0.20 12.66
C LYS A 261 -34.89 1.05 13.51
N ASN A 262 -33.62 1.33 13.84
CA ASN A 262 -33.26 2.37 14.81
C ASN A 262 -32.63 3.62 14.17
N ILE A 263 -32.50 3.69 12.84
CA ILE A 263 -31.92 4.85 12.15
C ILE A 263 -32.64 6.16 12.52
N ASN A 264 -33.98 6.08 12.65
CA ASN A 264 -34.85 7.23 12.96
C ASN A 264 -34.77 7.66 14.43
N THR A 265 -34.09 6.91 15.29
CA THR A 265 -33.91 7.26 16.71
C THR A 265 -32.61 8.04 16.97
N ILE A 266 -31.76 8.19 15.97
CA ILE A 266 -30.48 8.91 16.08
C ILE A 266 -30.75 10.42 16.08
N GLU A 267 -29.98 11.16 16.90
CA GLU A 267 -30.07 12.62 16.94
C GLU A 267 -29.71 13.26 15.58
N PRO A 268 -30.45 14.27 15.09
CA PRO A 268 -30.18 14.92 13.81
C PRO A 268 -28.75 15.45 13.65
N SER A 269 -28.17 16.01 14.71
CA SER A 269 -26.78 16.52 14.70
C SER A 269 -25.76 15.43 14.38
N ILE A 270 -25.95 14.23 14.94
CA ILE A 270 -25.07 13.08 14.71
C ILE A 270 -25.31 12.50 13.30
N LEU A 271 -26.57 12.45 12.85
CA LEU A 271 -26.89 12.02 11.48
C LEU A 271 -26.22 12.91 10.42
N GLU A 272 -26.18 14.23 10.64
CA GLU A 272 -25.49 15.17 9.77
C GLU A 272 -23.97 14.91 9.75
N GLU A 273 -23.36 14.68 10.90
CA GLU A 273 -21.92 14.39 11.00
C GLU A 273 -21.56 13.04 10.34
N VAL A 274 -22.33 11.98 10.60
CA VAL A 274 -22.16 10.67 9.94
C VAL A 274 -22.29 10.83 8.42
N SER A 275 -23.31 11.53 7.96
CA SER A 275 -23.54 11.79 6.54
C SER A 275 -22.39 12.57 5.90
N MET A 276 -21.83 13.57 6.60
CA MET A 276 -20.67 14.33 6.14
C MET A 276 -19.45 13.42 5.93
N TYR A 277 -19.13 12.53 6.89
CA TYR A 277 -18.01 11.61 6.74
C TYR A 277 -18.24 10.59 5.63
N LEU A 278 -19.43 9.99 5.54
CA LEU A 278 -19.69 9.00 4.50
C LEU A 278 -19.71 9.64 3.09
N LYS A 279 -20.22 10.87 2.93
CA LYS A 279 -20.11 11.63 1.67
C LYS A 279 -18.65 11.88 1.31
N SER A 280 -17.86 12.34 2.29
CA SER A 280 -16.42 12.53 2.10
C SER A 280 -15.73 11.22 1.69
N ALA A 281 -16.09 10.09 2.31
CA ALA A 281 -15.56 8.78 1.94
C ALA A 281 -15.88 8.40 0.49
N ALA A 282 -17.14 8.54 0.08
CA ALA A 282 -17.59 8.25 -1.29
C ALA A 282 -16.83 9.09 -2.33
N GLU A 283 -16.66 10.39 -2.09
CA GLU A 283 -15.90 11.27 -2.98
C GLU A 283 -14.42 10.88 -3.13
N GLN A 284 -13.80 10.38 -2.06
CA GLN A 284 -12.41 9.90 -2.12
C GLN A 284 -12.32 8.58 -2.89
N PHE A 285 -13.28 7.67 -2.73
CA PHE A 285 -13.34 6.46 -3.56
C PHE A 285 -13.54 6.79 -5.03
N ASP A 286 -14.36 7.80 -5.38
CA ASP A 286 -14.51 8.27 -6.76
C ASP A 286 -13.23 8.88 -7.35
N LYS A 287 -12.43 9.56 -6.51
CA LYS A 287 -11.10 10.03 -6.94
C LYS A 287 -10.17 8.85 -7.18
N ALA A 288 -10.14 7.86 -6.29
CA ALA A 288 -9.30 6.68 -6.44
C ALA A 288 -9.65 5.88 -7.71
N LEU A 289 -10.94 5.61 -7.97
CA LEU A 289 -11.41 4.89 -9.15
C LEU A 289 -11.05 5.59 -10.47
N ARG A 290 -11.17 6.92 -10.51
CA ARG A 290 -10.79 7.71 -11.69
C ARG A 290 -9.30 7.63 -12.01
N ILE A 291 -8.46 7.50 -10.98
CA ILE A 291 -7.00 7.42 -11.13
C ILE A 291 -6.58 5.99 -11.48
N SER A 292 -7.28 4.99 -10.94
CA SER A 292 -7.00 3.57 -11.15
C SER A 292 -7.79 2.94 -12.31
N SER A 293 -8.26 3.73 -13.28
CA SER A 293 -9.15 3.24 -14.34
C SER A 293 -8.52 2.20 -15.26
N GLU A 294 -7.19 2.23 -15.39
CA GLU A 294 -6.40 1.29 -16.20
C GLU A 294 -5.89 0.08 -15.39
N ASP A 295 -6.14 0.06 -14.09
CA ASP A 295 -5.65 -0.97 -13.17
C ASP A 295 -6.69 -2.08 -12.97
N VAL A 296 -6.25 -3.33 -13.01
CA VAL A 296 -7.14 -4.50 -12.88
C VAL A 296 -7.42 -4.90 -11.43
N MET A 297 -6.61 -4.43 -10.48
CA MET A 297 -6.60 -4.87 -9.09
C MET A 297 -7.46 -3.96 -8.21
N TRP A 298 -7.20 -2.65 -8.22
CA TRP A 298 -7.82 -1.68 -7.32
C TRP A 298 -9.35 -1.54 -7.42
N PRO A 299 -9.99 -1.59 -8.61
CA PRO A 299 -11.44 -1.38 -8.73
C PRO A 299 -12.27 -2.31 -7.85
N GLY A 300 -11.91 -3.60 -7.75
CA GLY A 300 -12.63 -4.56 -6.92
C GLY A 300 -12.57 -4.25 -5.42
N PHE A 301 -11.48 -3.67 -4.92
CA PHE A 301 -11.36 -3.25 -3.52
C PHE A 301 -12.11 -1.94 -3.27
N ILE A 302 -11.92 -0.95 -4.14
CA ILE A 302 -12.49 0.39 -3.97
C ILE A 302 -14.02 0.36 -4.13
N ASN A 303 -14.55 -0.29 -5.17
CA ASN A 303 -16.00 -0.38 -5.39
C ASN A 303 -16.70 -1.09 -4.23
N TYR A 304 -16.10 -2.12 -3.63
CA TYR A 304 -16.67 -2.77 -2.45
C TYR A 304 -16.76 -1.83 -1.23
N ASN A 305 -15.73 -1.02 -1.00
CA ASN A 305 -15.74 -0.03 0.09
C ASN A 305 -16.75 1.09 -0.20
N LYS A 306 -16.81 1.55 -1.44
CA LYS A 306 -17.76 2.55 -1.92
C LYS A 306 -19.20 2.04 -1.79
N ALA A 307 -19.52 0.84 -2.26
CA ALA A 307 -20.86 0.25 -2.19
C ALA A 307 -21.40 0.22 -0.75
N ARG A 308 -20.58 -0.25 0.21
CA ARG A 308 -20.97 -0.25 1.64
C ARG A 308 -21.21 1.16 2.17
N THR A 309 -20.36 2.12 1.80
CA THR A 309 -20.52 3.53 2.17
C THR A 309 -21.81 4.11 1.62
N VAL A 310 -22.08 3.86 0.33
CA VAL A 310 -23.26 4.36 -0.38
C VAL A 310 -24.55 3.72 0.15
N TYR A 311 -24.51 2.44 0.54
CA TYR A 311 -25.64 1.77 1.20
C TYR A 311 -26.04 2.48 2.50
N PHE A 312 -25.10 2.73 3.41
CA PHE A 312 -25.41 3.45 4.66
C PHE A 312 -25.82 4.90 4.41
N LEU A 313 -25.24 5.57 3.41
CA LEU A 313 -25.72 6.89 2.99
C LEU A 313 -27.18 6.85 2.52
N ALA A 314 -27.55 5.86 1.70
CA ALA A 314 -28.92 5.71 1.21
C ALA A 314 -29.91 5.50 2.36
N LEU A 315 -29.49 4.73 3.37
CA LEU A 315 -30.27 4.50 4.59
C LEU A 315 -30.49 5.80 5.38
N LEU A 316 -29.51 6.71 5.37
CA LEU A 316 -29.56 7.99 6.11
C LEU A 316 -30.31 9.09 5.36
N SER A 317 -30.20 9.15 4.02
CA SER A 317 -30.63 10.32 3.23
C SER A 317 -31.98 10.14 2.53
N SER A 318 -32.70 9.04 2.77
CA SER A 318 -33.95 8.67 2.07
C SER A 318 -33.85 8.73 0.53
N THR A 319 -32.63 8.73 -0.01
CA THR A 319 -32.36 8.88 -1.45
C THR A 319 -32.01 7.52 -2.02
N GLU A 320 -32.53 7.19 -3.20
CA GLU A 320 -32.12 5.98 -3.91
C GLU A 320 -30.72 6.18 -4.49
N LEU A 321 -29.71 5.78 -3.71
CA LEU A 321 -28.34 5.69 -4.20
C LEU A 321 -28.07 4.28 -4.70
N ASN A 322 -27.39 4.20 -5.84
CA ASN A 322 -27.18 2.96 -6.56
C ASN A 322 -26.01 2.14 -5.97
N TRP A 323 -26.15 1.67 -4.73
CA TRP A 323 -25.14 0.84 -4.07
C TRP A 323 -25.05 -0.56 -4.68
N LEU A 324 -26.15 -1.08 -5.23
CA LEU A 324 -26.23 -2.45 -5.75
C LEU A 324 -25.39 -2.63 -7.01
N ASP A 325 -25.50 -1.72 -7.98
CA ASP A 325 -24.69 -1.78 -9.20
C ASP A 325 -23.19 -1.62 -8.89
N ILE A 326 -22.84 -0.72 -7.96
CA ILE A 326 -21.45 -0.55 -7.51
C ILE A 326 -20.92 -1.85 -6.87
N LEU A 327 -21.75 -2.55 -6.09
CA LEU A 327 -21.37 -3.82 -5.46
C LEU A 327 -21.20 -4.93 -6.50
N ASP A 328 -22.05 -4.95 -7.53
CA ASP A 328 -21.94 -5.88 -8.65
C ASP A 328 -20.68 -5.65 -9.47
N GLU A 329 -20.32 -4.39 -9.76
CA GLU A 329 -19.03 -4.04 -10.37
C GLU A 329 -17.84 -4.49 -9.50
N ALA A 330 -17.96 -4.40 -8.17
CA ALA A 330 -16.92 -4.87 -7.26
C ALA A 330 -16.73 -6.39 -7.34
N ILE A 331 -17.83 -7.15 -7.34
CA ILE A 331 -17.83 -8.61 -7.47
C ILE A 331 -17.28 -9.03 -8.83
N GLU A 332 -17.71 -8.37 -9.90
CA GLU A 332 -17.22 -8.64 -11.25
C GLU A 332 -15.70 -8.40 -11.36
N SER A 333 -15.22 -7.26 -10.84
CA SER A 333 -13.80 -6.93 -10.83
C SER A 333 -12.97 -7.96 -10.06
N ARG A 334 -13.45 -8.40 -8.87
CA ARG A 334 -12.79 -9.45 -8.09
C ARG A 334 -12.80 -10.81 -8.80
N SER A 335 -13.89 -11.15 -9.48
CA SER A 335 -13.98 -12.39 -10.26
C SER A 335 -13.04 -12.40 -11.46
N ARG A 336 -12.94 -11.27 -12.19
CA ARG A 336 -11.94 -11.09 -13.25
C ARG A 336 -10.51 -11.21 -12.71
N LEU A 337 -10.25 -10.64 -11.54
CA LEU A 337 -8.95 -10.74 -10.86
C LEU A 337 -8.59 -12.19 -10.50
N ASN A 338 -9.52 -12.92 -9.92
CA ASN A 338 -9.32 -14.33 -9.56
C ASN A 338 -9.02 -15.19 -10.80
N ARG A 339 -9.70 -14.96 -11.93
CA ARG A 339 -9.39 -15.66 -13.18
C ARG A 339 -7.98 -15.37 -13.68
N LEU A 340 -7.53 -14.11 -13.59
CA LEU A 340 -6.17 -13.74 -13.97
C LEU A 340 -5.13 -14.40 -13.06
N ILE A 341 -5.40 -14.47 -11.75
CA ILE A 341 -4.55 -15.19 -10.79
C ILE A 341 -4.48 -16.69 -11.12
N ASP A 342 -5.62 -17.31 -11.43
CA ASP A 342 -5.69 -18.71 -11.85
C ASP A 342 -4.85 -18.95 -13.11
N GLU A 343 -4.91 -18.06 -14.11
CA GLU A 343 -4.10 -18.14 -15.33
C GLU A 343 -2.58 -18.07 -15.06
N ILE A 344 -2.15 -17.26 -14.09
CA ILE A 344 -0.73 -17.13 -13.70
C ILE A 344 -0.24 -18.38 -12.95
N LEU A 345 -1.12 -18.97 -12.14
CA LEU A 345 -0.79 -20.13 -11.29
C LEU A 345 -1.05 -21.47 -11.98
N MET A 346 -1.57 -21.47 -13.20
CA MET A 346 -1.84 -22.70 -13.96
C MET A 346 -0.53 -23.35 -14.42
N ILE A 347 -0.36 -24.63 -14.09
CA ILE A 347 0.84 -25.42 -14.40
C ILE A 347 0.79 -25.96 -15.83
N ASP A 348 -0.38 -26.46 -16.24
CA ASP A 348 -0.60 -27.09 -17.54
C ASP A 348 -1.86 -26.53 -18.22
N ARG A 349 -1.68 -25.87 -19.37
CA ARG A 349 -2.79 -25.32 -20.18
C ARG A 349 -3.74 -26.37 -20.74
N SER A 350 -3.32 -27.64 -20.77
CA SER A 350 -4.16 -28.76 -21.21
C SER A 350 -5.03 -29.36 -20.11
N LYS A 351 -4.81 -28.97 -18.84
CA LYS A 351 -5.57 -29.41 -17.66
C LYS A 351 -6.02 -28.20 -16.84
N PRO A 352 -7.25 -27.70 -17.07
CA PRO A 352 -7.73 -26.47 -16.44
C PRO A 352 -7.83 -26.52 -14.90
N ASP A 353 -7.82 -27.72 -14.30
CA ASP A 353 -7.88 -27.90 -12.84
C ASP A 353 -6.49 -27.97 -12.16
N ASP A 354 -5.40 -27.91 -12.93
CA ASP A 354 -4.02 -28.03 -12.40
C ASP A 354 -3.43 -26.64 -12.04
N ILE A 355 -3.99 -26.04 -11.00
CA ILE A 355 -3.63 -24.70 -10.49
C ILE A 355 -2.85 -24.85 -9.19
N VAL A 356 -1.70 -24.16 -9.08
CA VAL A 356 -0.93 -24.11 -7.82
C VAL A 356 -1.79 -23.46 -6.73
N SER A 357 -2.07 -24.21 -5.67
CA SER A 357 -2.70 -23.64 -4.47
C SER A 357 -1.70 -22.76 -3.73
N THR A 358 -2.03 -21.48 -3.56
CA THR A 358 -1.21 -20.50 -2.82
C THR A 358 -2.08 -19.74 -1.82
N HIS A 359 -1.47 -19.23 -0.76
CA HIS A 359 -2.18 -18.42 0.26
C HIS A 359 -2.77 -17.14 -0.34
N LEU A 360 -2.05 -16.50 -1.26
CA LEU A 360 -2.56 -15.31 -1.96
C LEU A 360 -3.81 -15.63 -2.78
N ARG A 361 -3.83 -16.76 -3.50
CA ARG A 361 -5.01 -17.19 -4.25
C ARG A 361 -6.22 -17.38 -3.33
N GLU A 362 -6.05 -18.07 -2.20
CA GLU A 362 -7.13 -18.22 -1.20
C GLU A 362 -7.60 -16.87 -0.66
N PHE A 363 -6.70 -15.92 -0.44
CA PHE A 363 -7.05 -14.57 0.01
C PHE A 363 -7.90 -13.80 -1.04
N PHE A 364 -7.54 -13.83 -2.33
CA PHE A 364 -8.33 -13.13 -3.35
C PHE A 364 -9.70 -13.80 -3.59
N LEU A 365 -9.78 -15.12 -3.48
CA LEU A 365 -11.05 -15.85 -3.45
C LEU A 365 -11.91 -15.44 -2.25
N TYR A 366 -11.30 -15.32 -1.07
CA TYR A 366 -11.97 -14.81 0.13
C TYR A 366 -12.55 -13.41 -0.08
N GLN A 367 -11.81 -12.51 -0.72
CA GLN A 367 -12.33 -11.16 -1.01
C GLN A 367 -13.57 -11.22 -1.91
N GLU A 368 -13.56 -12.03 -2.97
CA GLU A 368 -14.74 -12.18 -3.83
C GLU A 368 -15.95 -12.71 -3.02
N GLU A 369 -15.76 -13.78 -2.27
CA GLU A 369 -16.83 -14.41 -1.50
C GLU A 369 -17.36 -13.51 -0.37
N LEU A 370 -16.50 -12.71 0.25
CA LEU A 370 -16.92 -11.70 1.21
C LEU A 370 -17.83 -10.65 0.56
N ALA A 371 -17.52 -10.18 -0.65
CA ALA A 371 -18.39 -9.24 -1.36
C ALA A 371 -19.75 -9.86 -1.70
N ARG A 372 -19.75 -11.12 -2.17
CA ARG A 372 -20.98 -11.85 -2.49
C ARG A 372 -21.85 -12.07 -1.26
N THR A 373 -21.26 -12.52 -0.15
CA THR A 373 -22.01 -12.77 1.10
C THR A 373 -22.53 -11.47 1.72
N VAL A 374 -21.76 -10.38 1.69
CA VAL A 374 -22.25 -9.06 2.12
C VAL A 374 -23.39 -8.57 1.23
N LYS A 375 -23.32 -8.74 -0.10
CA LYS A 375 -24.47 -8.45 -0.99
C LYS A 375 -25.72 -9.21 -0.55
N LEU A 376 -25.60 -10.50 -0.21
CA LEU A 376 -26.73 -11.29 0.29
C LEU A 376 -27.25 -10.76 1.63
N ASN A 377 -26.37 -10.40 2.57
CA ASN A 377 -26.79 -9.83 3.86
C ASN A 377 -27.62 -8.55 3.66
N LEU A 378 -27.18 -7.64 2.79
CA LEU A 378 -27.88 -6.39 2.46
C LEU A 378 -29.25 -6.64 1.83
N LEU A 379 -29.33 -7.55 0.84
CA LEU A 379 -30.60 -7.90 0.19
C LEU A 379 -31.58 -8.59 1.13
N LEU A 380 -31.09 -9.47 2.00
CA LEU A 380 -31.92 -10.20 2.96
C LEU A 380 -32.44 -9.31 4.09
N SER A 381 -31.67 -8.29 4.51
CA SER A 381 -32.15 -7.29 5.46
C SER A 381 -33.19 -6.36 4.82
N ASP A 382 -32.97 -5.92 3.56
CA ASP A 382 -33.88 -5.02 2.85
C ASP A 382 -35.24 -5.65 2.50
N ASN A 383 -35.29 -6.96 2.24
CA ASN A 383 -36.53 -7.66 1.89
C ASN A 383 -37.58 -7.71 3.03
N LEU A 384 -37.22 -7.37 4.27
CA LEU A 384 -38.20 -7.16 5.34
C LEU A 384 -38.97 -5.84 5.21
N THR A 385 -38.37 -4.83 4.57
CA THR A 385 -38.94 -3.47 4.48
C THR A 385 -39.49 -3.15 3.08
N ARG A 386 -38.96 -3.76 2.02
CA ARG A 386 -39.49 -3.62 0.65
C ARG A 386 -40.03 -4.97 0.16
N GLN A 387 -41.29 -5.02 -0.27
CA GLN A 387 -41.89 -6.15 -1.00
C GLN A 387 -41.26 -6.28 -2.41
N ASN A 388 -39.95 -6.42 -2.50
CA ASN A 388 -39.26 -6.62 -3.75
C ASN A 388 -39.25 -8.12 -4.06
N ASN A 389 -40.10 -8.54 -4.99
CA ASN A 389 -40.12 -9.90 -5.56
C ASN A 389 -38.91 -10.19 -6.49
N ALA A 390 -37.82 -9.42 -6.36
CA ALA A 390 -36.63 -9.62 -7.17
C ALA A 390 -35.89 -10.89 -6.70
N PRO A 391 -35.44 -11.76 -7.62
CA PRO A 391 -34.71 -12.96 -7.25
C PRO A 391 -33.39 -12.60 -6.57
N ILE A 392 -33.08 -13.25 -5.45
CA ILE A 392 -31.80 -13.09 -4.77
C ILE A 392 -30.82 -14.05 -5.44
N LEU A 393 -29.89 -13.52 -6.23
CA LEU A 393 -28.96 -14.33 -7.02
C LEU A 393 -27.60 -14.48 -6.31
N TYR A 394 -27.12 -15.71 -6.19
CA TYR A 394 -25.74 -16.05 -5.84
C TYR A 394 -25.13 -16.86 -6.98
N LYS A 395 -24.07 -16.32 -7.61
CA LYS A 395 -23.41 -16.91 -8.80
C LYS A 395 -24.40 -17.27 -9.93
N GLY A 396 -25.43 -16.45 -10.12
CA GLY A 396 -26.47 -16.64 -11.14
C GLY A 396 -27.60 -17.59 -10.74
N ILE A 397 -27.53 -18.21 -9.56
CA ILE A 397 -28.57 -19.11 -9.04
C ILE A 397 -29.45 -18.36 -8.05
N ASN A 398 -30.77 -18.43 -8.22
CA ASN A 398 -31.72 -17.87 -7.27
C ASN A 398 -31.71 -18.70 -5.98
N ILE A 399 -31.35 -18.09 -4.86
CA ILE A 399 -31.23 -18.78 -3.57
C ILE A 399 -32.52 -18.76 -2.74
N SER A 400 -33.56 -18.04 -3.18
CA SER A 400 -34.82 -17.94 -2.45
C SER A 400 -35.59 -19.27 -2.37
N ASP A 401 -35.43 -20.15 -3.38
CA ASP A 401 -36.27 -21.34 -3.56
C ASP A 401 -35.47 -22.66 -3.52
N ILE A 402 -34.21 -22.64 -3.08
CA ILE A 402 -33.35 -23.84 -3.05
C ILE A 402 -33.30 -24.47 -1.67
N SER A 403 -33.17 -25.80 -1.63
CA SER A 403 -32.96 -26.54 -0.38
C SER A 403 -31.65 -26.14 0.29
N ASN A 404 -31.62 -26.11 1.63
CA ASN A 404 -30.43 -25.77 2.42
C ASN A 404 -29.19 -26.61 2.08
N GLU A 405 -29.36 -27.89 1.78
CA GLU A 405 -28.26 -28.79 1.38
C GLU A 405 -27.59 -28.28 0.09
N LYS A 406 -28.40 -28.02 -0.95
CA LYS A 406 -27.91 -27.40 -2.20
C LYS A 406 -27.31 -26.00 -1.98
N LEU A 407 -27.84 -25.20 -1.05
CA LEU A 407 -27.28 -23.88 -0.75
C LEU A 407 -25.90 -24.00 -0.09
N ALA A 408 -25.73 -24.95 0.84
CA ALA A 408 -24.44 -25.22 1.46
C ALA A 408 -23.41 -25.71 0.43
N ASP A 409 -23.83 -26.57 -0.51
CA ASP A 409 -22.97 -27.05 -1.60
C ASP A 409 -22.55 -25.94 -2.58
N LEU A 410 -23.35 -24.87 -2.71
CA LEU A 410 -23.01 -23.72 -3.56
C LEU A 410 -21.97 -22.79 -2.92
N PHE A 411 -21.93 -22.73 -1.60
CA PHE A 411 -21.02 -21.86 -0.87
C PHE A 411 -19.60 -22.39 -0.88
N VAL A 412 -18.66 -21.48 -1.12
CA VAL A 412 -17.24 -21.82 -1.12
C VAL A 412 -16.74 -21.86 0.32
N SER A 413 -16.18 -23.00 0.71
CA SER A 413 -15.50 -23.16 1.99
C SER A 413 -14.09 -22.56 1.90
N ILE A 414 -13.81 -21.58 2.77
CA ILE A 414 -12.50 -20.92 2.87
C ILE A 414 -12.05 -21.02 4.33
N GLN A 415 -11.19 -21.98 4.62
CA GLN A 415 -10.86 -22.35 6.01
C GLN A 415 -10.07 -21.26 6.75
N LYS A 416 -9.15 -20.56 6.06
CA LYS A 416 -8.25 -19.57 6.69
C LYS A 416 -8.91 -18.24 7.05
N PHE A 417 -10.13 -17.99 6.57
CA PHE A 417 -10.83 -16.72 6.75
C PHE A 417 -12.29 -16.94 7.20
N SER A 418 -12.51 -16.93 8.51
CA SER A 418 -13.78 -17.35 9.15
C SER A 418 -14.97 -16.43 8.95
N THR A 419 -14.78 -15.16 8.55
CA THR A 419 -15.89 -14.20 8.40
C THR A 419 -16.92 -14.67 7.35
N VAL A 420 -16.45 -15.24 6.25
CA VAL A 420 -17.33 -15.73 5.16
C VAL A 420 -18.17 -16.90 5.65
N SER A 421 -17.58 -17.86 6.38
CA SER A 421 -18.35 -19.01 6.90
C SER A 421 -19.41 -18.58 7.90
N ILE A 422 -19.10 -17.61 8.77
CA ILE A 422 -20.09 -17.04 9.72
C ILE A 422 -21.27 -16.41 8.99
N TYR A 423 -21.03 -15.67 7.90
CA TYR A 423 -22.09 -15.08 7.10
C TYR A 423 -22.90 -16.14 6.34
N GLN A 424 -22.24 -17.11 5.73
CA GLN A 424 -22.89 -18.22 5.03
C GLN A 424 -23.84 -19.00 5.95
N GLU A 425 -23.40 -19.34 7.17
CA GLU A 425 -24.22 -20.03 8.18
C GLU A 425 -25.45 -19.21 8.59
N LYS A 426 -25.28 -17.90 8.79
CA LYS A 426 -26.40 -17.00 9.10
C LYS A 426 -27.40 -16.89 7.95
N ILE A 427 -26.92 -16.81 6.71
CA ILE A 427 -27.78 -16.79 5.51
C ILE A 427 -28.61 -18.06 5.40
N ILE A 428 -28.00 -19.24 5.56
CA ILE A 428 -28.71 -20.53 5.55
C ILE A 428 -29.79 -20.56 6.65
N SER A 429 -29.41 -20.13 7.86
CA SER A 429 -30.33 -20.10 9.01
C SER A 429 -31.52 -19.18 8.77
N ARG A 430 -31.30 -18.00 8.16
CA ARG A 430 -32.35 -17.03 7.84
C ARG A 430 -33.34 -17.55 6.81
N LEU A 431 -32.85 -18.17 5.74
CA LEU A 431 -33.68 -18.74 4.68
C LEU A 431 -34.51 -19.93 5.18
N LYS A 432 -33.95 -20.76 6.07
CA LYS A 432 -34.68 -21.84 6.75
C LYS A 432 -35.90 -21.32 7.52
N ASN A 433 -35.74 -20.22 8.27
CA ASN A 433 -36.81 -19.66 9.07
C ASN A 433 -37.92 -19.04 8.21
N ASN A 434 -37.60 -18.45 7.05
CA ASN A 434 -38.61 -17.90 6.15
C ASN A 434 -39.44 -18.99 5.45
N LEU A 435 -38.85 -20.14 5.13
CA LEU A 435 -39.55 -21.32 4.58
C LEU A 435 -40.47 -22.00 5.62
N ALA A 436 -40.17 -21.86 6.92
CA ALA A 436 -41.00 -22.41 7.99
C ALA A 436 -42.22 -21.53 8.35
N VAL A 437 -42.22 -20.25 7.96
CA VAL A 437 -43.32 -19.29 8.21
C VAL A 437 -44.31 -19.25 7.02
N THR A 438 -43.94 -19.83 5.88
CA THR A 438 -44.75 -19.86 4.65
C THR A 438 -45.45 -21.20 4.37
N ASN A 439 -45.26 -22.20 5.25
CA ASN A 439 -46.04 -23.44 5.33
C ASN A 439 -46.94 -23.39 6.56
#